data_AF-A0A949U2I6-F1
#
_entry.id   AF-A0A949U2I6-F1
#
_cell.length_a   1.000
_cell.length_b   1.000
_cell.length_c   1.000
_cell.angle_alpha   90.00
_cell.angle_beta   90.00
_cell.angle_gamma   90.00
#
_symmetry.space_group_name_H-M   'P 1'
#
loop_
_entity.id
_entity.type
_entity.pdbx_description
1 polymer ?
#
loop_
_entity_poly.entity_id
_entity_poly.type
_entity_poly.pdbx_seq_one_letter_code
_entity_poly.pdbx_strand_id
1 'polypeptide(L)'
;MVGSSWIYTNSLFFADYGAGGVLLGLAIGCGLAACVAIAYAELTTAFPRAGGEVVFAYTVLGRRAAFVASWMLLGAYVSSLAF
;
A
#
# COMPACT_ATOMS: atom_id res chain seq x y z
N MET A 1 -3.39 -8.36 1.82
CA MET A 1 -2.36 -9.06 2.61
C MET A 1 -2.58 -8.70 4.07
N VAL A 2 -2.59 -9.68 4.98
CA VAL A 2 -2.73 -9.43 6.43
C VAL A 2 -1.35 -9.62 7.06
N GLY A 3 -0.77 -8.56 7.62
CA GLY A 3 0.56 -8.59 8.24
C GLY A 3 0.53 -9.00 9.72
N SER A 4 1.69 -9.39 10.26
CA SER A 4 1.91 -9.73 11.67
C SER A 4 1.44 -8.60 12.61
N SER A 5 1.62 -7.34 12.19
CA SER A 5 1.20 -6.14 12.92
C SER A 5 -0.29 -6.10 13.29
N TRP A 6 -1.18 -6.75 12.51
CA TRP A 6 -2.61 -6.81 12.85
C TRP A 6 -2.85 -7.58 14.16
N ILE A 7 -2.06 -8.61 14.46
CA ILE A 7 -2.25 -9.40 15.69
C ILE A 7 -1.71 -8.64 16.91
N TYR A 8 -0.54 -7.99 16.76
CA TYR A 8 0.12 -7.30 17.86
C TYR A 8 -0.52 -5.95 18.22
N THR A 9 -1.01 -5.21 17.22
CA THR A 9 -1.39 -3.80 17.42
C THR A 9 -2.91 -3.61 17.55
N ASN A 10 -3.72 -4.60 17.17
CA ASN A 10 -5.18 -4.46 17.22
C ASN A 10 -5.69 -4.31 18.66
N SER A 11 -5.16 -5.07 19.61
CA SER A 11 -5.53 -4.95 21.04
C SER A 11 -5.10 -3.61 21.65
N LEU A 12 -3.93 -3.10 21.28
CA LEU A 12 -3.43 -1.78 21.71
C LEU A 12 -4.30 -0.64 21.15
N PHE A 13 -4.60 -0.65 19.85
CA PHE A 13 -5.47 0.37 19.27
C PHE A 13 -6.89 0.34 19.82
N PHE A 14 -7.41 -0.84 20.14
CA PHE A 14 -8.72 -0.97 20.76
C PHE A 14 -8.74 -0.43 22.20
N ALA A 15 -7.64 -0.58 22.93
CA ALA A 15 -7.50 -0.03 24.28
C ALA A 15 -7.41 1.50 24.28
N ASP A 16 -6.65 2.10 23.34
CA ASP A 16 -6.44 3.56 23.29
C ASP A 16 -7.58 4.32 22.61
N TYR A 17 -8.13 3.80 21.51
CA TYR A 17 -9.10 4.52 20.66
C TYR A 17 -10.52 3.94 20.73
N GLY A 18 -10.71 2.81 21.42
CA GLY A 18 -11.99 2.11 21.49
C GLY A 18 -12.44 1.53 20.13
N ALA A 19 -13.61 0.88 20.14
CA ALA A 19 -14.18 0.27 18.93
C ALA A 19 -14.44 1.29 17.81
N GLY A 20 -14.91 2.49 18.15
CA GLY A 20 -15.27 3.52 17.18
C GLY A 20 -14.07 4.09 16.43
N GLY A 21 -12.95 4.35 17.13
CA GLY A 21 -11.74 4.87 16.51
C GLY A 21 -11.08 3.86 15.57
N VAL A 22 -11.06 2.58 15.96
CA VAL A 22 -10.53 1.49 15.13
C VAL A 22 -11.36 1.31 13.86
N LEU A 23 -12.69 1.36 13.95
CA LEU A 23 -13.58 1.24 12.78
C LEU A 23 -13.42 2.41 11.80
N LEU A 24 -13.31 3.65 12.30
CA LEU A 24 -13.06 4.80 11.45
C LEU A 24 -11.68 4.73 10.78
N GLY A 25 -10.65 4.35 11.53
CA GLY A 25 -9.30 4.16 10.99
C GLY A 25 -9.27 3.09 9.90
N LEU A 26 -9.96 1.96 10.12
CA LEU A 26 -10.10 0.90 9.12
C LEU A 26 -10.84 1.42 7.87
N ALA A 27 -11.96 2.13 8.04
CA ALA A 27 -12.74 2.66 6.92
C ALA A 27 -11.92 3.62 6.05
N ILE A 28 -11.15 4.53 6.67
CA ILE A 28 -10.27 5.46 5.96
C ILE A 28 -9.14 4.70 5.25
N GLY A 29 -8.49 3.74 5.93
CA GLY A 29 -7.44 2.92 5.34
C GLY A 29 -7.93 2.11 4.14
N CYS A 30 -9.11 1.48 4.26
CA CYS A 30 -9.76 0.77 3.16
C CYS A 30 -10.12 1.71 2.00
N GLY A 31 -10.63 2.91 2.28
CA GLY A 31 -10.94 3.91 1.26
C GLY A 31 -9.70 4.30 0.43
N LEU A 32 -8.58 4.59 1.11
CA LEU A 32 -7.31 4.90 0.44
C LEU A 32 -6.80 3.71 -0.39
N ALA A 33 -6.86 2.50 0.17
CA ALA A 33 -6.45 1.28 -0.54
C ALA A 33 -7.33 1.01 -1.78
N ALA A 34 -8.63 1.30 -1.72
CA ALA A 34 -9.54 1.15 -2.85
C ALA A 34 -9.19 2.12 -3.98
N CYS A 35 -8.88 3.38 -3.67
CA CYS A 35 -8.41 4.35 -4.68
C CYS A 35 -7.14 3.86 -5.39
N VAL A 36 -6.19 3.32 -4.63
CA VAL A 36 -4.96 2.74 -5.21
C VAL A 36 -5.28 1.52 -6.08
N ALA A 37 -6.17 0.63 -5.63
CA ALA A 37 -6.56 -0.55 -6.39
C ALA A 37 -7.21 -0.19 -7.73
N ILE A 38 -8.06 0.83 -7.77
CA ILE A 38 -8.69 1.32 -9.00
C ILE A 38 -7.63 1.91 -9.95
N ALA A 39 -6.70 2.73 -9.43
CA ALA A 39 -5.61 3.27 -10.23
C ALA A 39 -4.74 2.17 -10.84
N TYR A 40 -4.44 1.11 -10.07
CA TYR A 40 -3.75 -0.06 -10.58
C TYR A 40 -4.56 -0.83 -11.62
N ALA A 41 -5.88 -0.98 -11.43
CA ALA A 41 -6.77 -1.65 -12.37
C ALA A 41 -6.81 -0.95 -13.74
N GLU A 42 -6.85 0.39 -13.77
CA GLU A 42 -6.77 1.18 -15.00
C GLU A 42 -5.40 1.03 -15.70
N LEU A 43 -4.33 0.93 -14.91
CA LEU A 43 -2.98 0.73 -15.42
C LEU A 43 -2.77 -0.65 -16.03
N THR A 44 -3.31 -1.71 -15.43
CA THR A 44 -3.23 -3.08 -15.96
C THR A 44 -4.07 -3.26 -17.22
N THR A 45 -5.20 -2.57 -17.36
CA THR A 45 -6.00 -2.62 -18.60
C THR A 45 -5.34 -1.85 -19.74
N ALA A 46 -4.67 -0.73 -19.46
CA ALA A 46 -3.96 0.08 -20.46
C ALA A 46 -2.65 -0.57 -20.95
N PHE A 47 -1.96 -1.35 -20.12
CA PHE A 47 -0.67 -1.96 -20.46
C PHE A 47 -0.68 -3.48 -20.21
N PRO A 48 -0.91 -4.32 -21.26
CA PRO A 48 -0.87 -5.78 -21.13
C PRO A 48 0.57 -6.34 -21.07
N ARG A 49 1.56 -5.50 -20.73
CA ARG A 49 2.94 -5.94 -20.53
C ARG A 49 3.15 -6.28 -19.07
N ALA A 50 3.45 -7.55 -18.81
CA ALA A 50 3.89 -8.05 -17.51
C ALA A 50 5.24 -7.40 -17.13
N GLY A 51 5.17 -6.21 -16.54
CA GLY A 51 6.28 -5.55 -15.88
C GLY A 51 5.76 -5.10 -14.52
N GLY A 52 6.44 -5.48 -13.43
CA GLY A 52 5.97 -5.20 -12.08
C GLY A 52 5.79 -3.72 -11.77
N GLU A 53 5.48 -3.41 -10.52
CA GLU A 53 5.15 -2.06 -10.01
C GLU A 53 6.14 -0.96 -10.47
N VAL A 54 7.42 -1.32 -10.62
CA VAL A 54 8.49 -0.44 -11.13
C VAL A 54 8.32 -0.08 -12.61
N VAL A 55 7.87 -1.03 -13.44
CA VAL A 55 7.64 -0.81 -14.88
C VAL A 55 6.41 0.06 -15.07
N PHE A 56 5.36 -0.14 -14.27
CA PHE A 56 4.17 0.71 -14.25
C PHE A 56 4.48 2.17 -13.85
N ALA A 57 5.30 2.35 -12.80
CA ALA A 57 5.75 3.69 -12.41
C ALA A 57 6.60 4.36 -13.50
N TYR A 58 7.40 3.58 -14.24
CA TYR A 58 8.21 4.09 -15.35
C TYR A 58 7.39 4.48 -16.57
N THR A 59 6.36 3.70 -16.93
CA THR A 59 5.54 3.96 -18.11
C THR A 59 4.61 5.16 -17.93
N VAL A 60 4.08 5.38 -16.72
CA VAL A 60 3.11 6.47 -16.48
C VAL A 60 3.75 7.76 -15.98
N LEU A 61 4.74 7.69 -15.08
CA LEU A 61 5.32 8.88 -14.42
C LEU A 61 6.74 9.23 -14.89
N GLY A 62 7.36 8.38 -15.72
CA GLY A 62 8.70 8.58 -16.26
C GLY A 62 9.84 8.20 -15.30
N ARG A 63 11.09 8.39 -15.76
CA ARG A 63 12.30 7.84 -15.11
C ARG A 63 12.56 8.33 -13.69
N ARG A 64 12.28 9.61 -13.40
CA ARG A 64 12.55 10.19 -12.06
C ARG A 64 11.58 9.68 -11.00
N ALA A 65 10.30 9.61 -11.33
CA ALA A 65 9.28 9.10 -10.42
C ALA A 65 9.43 7.60 -10.18
N ALA A 66 9.76 6.82 -11.22
CA ALA A 66 10.05 5.39 -11.07
C ALA A 66 11.24 5.11 -10.14
N PHE A 67 12.29 5.94 -10.20
CA PHE A 67 13.44 5.80 -9.30
C PHE A 67 13.06 6.01 -7.84
N VAL A 68 12.29 7.07 -7.54
CA VAL A 68 11.82 7.36 -6.19
C VAL A 68 10.85 6.28 -5.71
N ALA A 69 9.88 5.89 -6.53
CA ALA A 69 8.91 4.85 -6.20
C ALA A 69 9.59 3.51 -5.89
N SER A 70 10.60 3.12 -6.69
CA SER A 70 11.37 1.90 -6.47
C SER A 70 12.13 1.93 -5.14
N TRP A 71 12.71 3.08 -4.77
CA TRP A 71 13.37 3.27 -3.48
C TRP A 71 12.39 3.18 -2.30
N MET A 72 11.19 3.75 -2.44
CA MET A 72 10.13 3.65 -1.42
C MET A 72 9.64 2.21 -1.25
N LEU A 73 9.45 1.48 -2.36
CA LEU A 73 9.09 0.06 -2.33
C LEU A 73 10.17 -0.77 -1.65
N LEU A 74 11.44 -0.55 -1.99
CA LEU A 74 12.56 -1.23 -1.34
C LEU A 74 12.55 -0.97 0.18
N GLY A 75 12.40 0.29 0.60
CA GLY A 75 12.30 0.67 2.01
C GLY A 75 11.12 0.00 2.72
N ALA A 76 9.96 -0.09 2.06
CA ALA A 76 8.77 -0.76 2.59
C ALA A 76 9.01 -2.27 2.78
N TYR A 77 9.63 -2.96 1.81
CA TYR A 77 9.94 -4.39 1.93
C TYR A 77 10.98 -4.66 3.02
N VAL A 78 12.04 -3.86 3.08
CA VAL A 78 13.07 -4.00 4.13
C VAL A 78 12.48 -3.78 5.51
N SER A 79 11.63 -2.75 5.67
CA SER A 79 10.94 -2.50 6.93
C SER A 79 10.02 -3.67 7.29
N SER A 80 9.26 -4.19 6.32
CA SER A 80 8.37 -5.34 6.54
C SER A 80 9.12 -6.64 6.88
N LEU A 81 10.38 -6.78 6.48
CA LEU A 81 11.23 -7.91 6.90
C LEU A 81 11.76 -7.72 8.33
N ALA A 82 11.98 -6.48 8.74
CA ALA A 82 12.54 -6.15 10.05
C ALA A 82 11.55 -6.30 11.21
N PHE A 83 10.25 -6.40 10.93
CA PHE A 83 9.14 -6.49 11.91
C PHE A 83 8.29 -7.74 11.68
#